data_AF-A0AA37CDS4-F1
#
_entry.id   AF-A0AA37CDS4-F1
#
_cell.length_a   1.000
_cell.length_b   1.000
_cell.length_c   1.000
_cell.angle_alpha   90.00
_cell.angle_beta   90.00
_cell.angle_gamma   90.00
#
_symmetry.space_group_name_H-M   'P 1'
#
loop_
_entity.id
_entity.type
_entity.pdbx_description
1 polymer ?
#
loop_
_entity_poly.entity_id
_entity_poly.type
_entity_poly.pdbx_seq_one_letter_code
_entity_poly.pdbx_strand_id
1 'polypeptide(L)' 'MNKRQIHARLIEQGTSFRQFALARGYDPRTVTQTVTRWAGSDTLPNGRIAFSIMRDLSQQIGAELIPGLLDHPFAQAS' A
#
# COMPACT_ATOMS: atom_id res chain seq x y z
N MET A 1 2.49 7.38 7.21
CA MET A 1 3.71 7.60 6.38
C MET A 1 3.31 8.11 5.00
N ASN A 2 4.02 9.09 4.43
CA ASN A 2 3.64 9.71 3.15
C ASN A 2 4.21 8.98 1.90
N LYS A 3 3.72 9.32 0.70
CA LYS A 3 4.13 8.71 -0.59
C LYS A 3 5.64 8.70 -0.82
N ARG A 4 6.35 9.80 -0.50
CA ARG A 4 7.80 9.90 -0.74
C ARG A 4 8.57 8.94 0.17
N GLN A 5 8.16 8.83 1.42
CA GLN A 5 8.75 7.89 2.38
C GLN A 5 8.50 6.44 1.96
N ILE A 6 7.29 6.11 1.48
CA ILE A 6 6.99 4.78 0.91
C ILE A 6 7.91 4.48 -0.27
N HIS A 7 8.08 5.45 -1.16
CA HIS A 7 8.94 5.27 -2.34
C HIS A 7 10.40 5.01 -1.96
N ALA A 8 10.93 5.75 -0.98
CA ALA A 8 12.28 5.54 -0.46
C ALA A 8 12.46 4.11 0.09
N ARG A 9 11.50 3.61 0.88
CA ARG A 9 11.53 2.23 1.41
C ARG A 9 11.49 1.17 0.30
N LEU A 10 10.72 1.40 -0.75
CA LEU A 10 10.72 0.50 -1.92
C LEU A 10 12.07 0.50 -2.64
N ILE A 11 12.69 1.67 -2.81
CA ILE A 11 14.02 1.80 -3.44
C ILE A 11 15.10 1.12 -2.59
N GLU A 12 15.07 1.26 -1.27
CA GLU A 12 15.97 0.57 -0.33
C GLU A 12 15.87 -0.96 -0.46
N GLN A 13 14.70 -1.48 -0.82
CA GLN A 13 14.47 -2.89 -1.11
C GLN A 13 14.78 -3.29 -2.57
N GLY A 14 15.31 -2.39 -3.39
CA GLY A 14 15.61 -2.64 -4.81
C GLY A 14 14.37 -2.75 -5.69
N THR A 15 13.22 -2.23 -5.25
CA THR A 15 11.96 -2.25 -6.01
C THR A 15 11.42 -0.83 -6.22
N SER A 16 10.25 -0.74 -6.85
CA SER A 16 9.54 0.50 -7.16
C SER A 16 8.03 0.26 -7.11
N PHE A 17 7.22 1.32 -7.11
CA PHE A 17 5.76 1.17 -7.18
C PHE A 17 5.31 0.35 -8.39
N ARG A 18 5.99 0.50 -9.53
CA ARG A 18 5.68 -0.27 -10.74
C ARG A 18 6.01 -1.75 -10.55
N GLN A 19 7.21 -2.07 -10.08
CA GLN A 19 7.61 -3.46 -9.85
C GLN A 19 6.75 -4.14 -8.79
N PHE A 20 6.46 -3.44 -7.69
CA PHE A 20 5.51 -3.90 -6.68
C PHE A 20 4.13 -4.20 -7.29
N ALA A 21 3.59 -3.28 -8.09
CA ALA A 21 2.29 -3.45 -8.71
C ALA A 21 2.26 -4.69 -9.60
N LEU A 22 3.24 -4.84 -10.48
CA LEU A 22 3.35 -5.99 -11.38
C LEU A 22 3.53 -7.31 -10.62
N ALA A 23 4.36 -7.33 -9.57
CA ALA A 23 4.59 -8.52 -8.74
C ALA A 23 3.33 -9.00 -7.99
N ARG A 24 2.41 -8.07 -7.67
CA ARG A 24 1.14 -8.36 -6.98
C ARG A 24 -0.06 -8.44 -7.93
N GLY A 25 0.14 -8.29 -9.24
CA GLY A 25 -0.94 -8.33 -10.23
C GLY A 25 -1.83 -7.07 -10.27
N TYR A 26 -1.37 -5.96 -9.71
CA TYR A 26 -2.07 -4.68 -9.77
C TYR A 26 -1.66 -3.86 -11.00
N ASP A 27 -2.58 -3.02 -11.46
CA ASP A 27 -2.25 -1.96 -12.42
C ASP A 27 -1.36 -0.88 -11.74
N PRO A 28 -0.18 -0.54 -12.30
CA PRO A 28 0.73 0.45 -11.71
C PRO A 28 0.12 1.84 -11.49
N ARG A 29 -0.79 2.25 -12.38
CA ARG A 29 -1.49 3.53 -12.27
C ARG A 29 -2.48 3.51 -11.10
N THR A 30 -3.15 2.39 -10.86
CA THR A 30 -4.05 2.18 -9.74
C THR A 30 -3.30 2.19 -8.41
N VAL A 31 -2.14 1.55 -8.33
CA VAL A 31 -1.26 1.64 -7.15
C VAL A 31 -0.85 3.08 -6.87
N THR A 32 -0.37 3.79 -7.89
CA THR A 32 0.10 5.18 -7.72
C THR A 32 -1.02 6.11 -7.25
N GLN A 33 -2.23 5.99 -7.82
CA GLN A 33 -3.40 6.78 -7.39
C GLN A 33 -3.82 6.44 -5.97
N THR A 34 -3.87 5.15 -5.63
CA THR A 34 -4.21 4.68 -4.29
C THR A 34 -3.25 5.23 -3.25
N VAL A 35 -1.94 5.08 -3.47
CA VAL A 35 -0.91 5.60 -2.55
C VAL A 35 -0.98 7.12 -2.46
N THR A 36 -1.20 7.82 -3.57
CA THR A 36 -1.31 9.29 -3.54
C THR A 36 -2.51 9.75 -2.72
N ARG A 37 -3.62 9.01 -2.76
CA ARG A 37 -4.85 9.34 -2.02
C ARG A 37 -4.79 8.97 -0.54
N TRP A 38 -4.18 7.84 -0.21
CA TRP A 38 -4.32 7.22 1.11
C TRP A 38 -3.05 7.22 1.98
N ALA A 39 -1.86 7.43 1.41
CA ALA A 39 -0.63 7.41 2.19
C ALA A 39 -0.62 8.54 3.24
N GLY A 40 -0.60 8.15 4.52
CA GLY A 40 -0.64 9.09 5.63
C GLY A 40 -2.04 9.61 5.97
N SER A 41 -3.09 9.00 5.43
CA SER A 41 -4.46 9.19 5.89
C SER A 41 -4.64 8.55 7.27
N ASP A 42 -5.49 9.14 8.10
CA ASP A 42 -5.97 8.55 9.36
C ASP A 42 -7.21 7.67 9.16
N THR A 43 -7.71 7.60 7.93
CA THR A 43 -8.90 6.82 7.56
C THR A 43 -8.55 5.69 6.61
N LEU A 44 -9.26 4.57 6.77
CA LEU A 44 -9.07 3.37 5.96
C LEU A 44 -9.63 3.53 4.54
N PRO A 45 -9.03 2.88 3.53
CA PRO A 45 -9.56 2.90 2.17
C PRO A 45 -10.94 2.25 2.06
N ASN A 46 -11.89 2.94 1.42
CA ASN A 46 -13.30 2.54 1.31
C ASN A 46 -13.56 1.48 0.22
N GLY A 47 -12.54 0.84 -0.34
CA GLY A 47 -12.69 -0.09 -1.47
C GLY A 47 -11.69 -1.23 -1.43
N ARG A 48 -12.15 -2.44 -1.80
CA ARG A 48 -11.37 -3.68 -1.68
C ARG A 48 -9.99 -3.59 -2.34
N ILE A 49 -9.91 -3.06 -3.57
CA ILE A 49 -8.63 -2.92 -4.28
C ILE A 49 -7.70 -1.93 -3.56
N ALA A 50 -8.22 -0.76 -3.18
CA ALA A 50 -7.42 0.26 -2.49
C ALA A 50 -6.92 -0.25 -1.13
N PHE A 51 -7.78 -0.96 -0.40
CA PHE A 51 -7.44 -1.61 0.86
C PHE A 51 -6.35 -2.66 0.66
N SER A 52 -6.51 -3.59 -0.28
CA SER A 52 -5.51 -4.63 -0.57
C SER A 52 -4.17 -4.03 -0.98
N ILE A 53 -4.15 -3.00 -1.82
CA ILE A 53 -2.91 -2.31 -2.22
C ILE A 53 -2.20 -1.72 -1.00
N MET A 54 -2.91 -0.98 -0.14
CA MET A 54 -2.31 -0.36 1.04
C MET A 54 -1.82 -1.42 2.05
N ARG A 55 -2.58 -2.50 2.24
CA ARG A 55 -2.21 -3.62 3.13
C ARG A 55 -0.95 -4.31 2.63
N ASP A 56 -0.95 -4.71 1.36
CA ASP A 56 0.17 -5.43 0.76
C ASP A 56 1.43 -4.55 0.71
N LEU A 57 1.30 -3.24 0.48
CA LEU A 57 2.42 -2.31 0.62
C LEU A 57 2.94 -2.22 2.05
N SER A 58 2.04 -2.16 3.04
CA SER A 58 2.42 -2.11 4.46
C SER A 58 3.20 -3.35 4.87
N GLN A 59 2.78 -4.53 4.40
CA GLN A 59 3.49 -5.79 4.58
C GLN A 59 4.85 -5.78 3.87
N GLN A 60 4.90 -5.32 2.61
CA GLN A 60 6.13 -5.28 1.81
C GLN A 60 7.22 -4.43 2.48
N ILE A 61 6.86 -3.25 2.98
CA ILE A 61 7.82 -2.32 3.60
C ILE A 61 8.05 -2.58 5.10
N GLY A 62 7.31 -3.52 5.68
CA GLY A 62 7.36 -3.85 7.11
C GLY A 62 6.88 -2.72 8.04
N ALA A 63 6.00 -1.84 7.55
CA ALA A 63 5.48 -0.71 8.33
C ALA A 63 4.03 -0.43 7.96
N GLU A 64 3.18 -0.24 8.97
CA GLU A 64 1.79 0.09 8.76
C GLU A 64 1.63 1.50 8.17
N LEU A 65 0.98 1.60 7.01
CA LEU A 65 0.82 2.86 6.28
C LEU A 65 -0.30 3.75 6.81
N ILE A 66 -1.37 3.10 7.29
CA ILE A 66 -2.60 3.69 7.79
C ILE A 66 -2.94 2.94 9.09
N PRO A 67 -3.21 3.62 10.20
CA PRO A 67 -3.54 2.96 11.46
C PRO A 67 -4.72 1.99 11.33
N GLY A 68 -4.58 0.78 11.89
CA GLY A 68 -5.65 -0.22 11.93
C GLY A 68 -5.90 -0.92 10.58
N LEU A 69 -5.03 -0.73 9.60
CA LEU A 69 -5.12 -1.37 8.28
C LEU A 69 -4.80 -2.86 8.37
N LEU A 70 -3.82 -3.24 9.18
CA LEU A 70 -3.40 -4.64 9.33
C LEU A 70 -4.32 -5.43 10.27
N ASP A 71 -4.96 -4.75 11.22
CA ASP A 71 -5.88 -5.36 12.20
C ASP A 71 -7.34 -5.44 11.70
N HIS A 72 -7.65 -4.80 10.56
CA HIS A 72 -9.02 -4.77 10.05
C HIS A 72 -9.52 -6.17 9.65
N PRO A 73 -10.80 -6.54 9.88
CA PRO A 73 -11.33 -7.86 9.53
C PRO A 73 -11.13 -8.26 8.04
N PHE A 74 -11.19 -7.28 7.13
CA PHE A 74 -10.91 -7.52 5.70
C PHE A 74 -9.44 -7.84 5.40
N ALA A 75 -8.50 -7.57 6.31
CA ALA A 75 -7.11 -7.96 6.13
C ALA A 75 -6.92 -9.49 6.21
N GLN A 76 -7.77 -10.18 7.00
CA GLN A 76 -7.71 -11.63 7.25
C GLN A 76 -8.52 -12.45 6.24
N ALA A 77 -9.44 -11.82 5.50
CA ALA A 77 -10.23 -12.48 4.46
C ALA A 77 -9.37 -12.65 3.20
N SER A 78 -8.81 -13.85 3.02
CA SER A 78 -8.11 -14.27 1.79
C SER A 78 -9.10 -14.83 0.78
#